data_AF-A0A842VHZ4-F1
#
_entry.id   AF-A0A842VHZ4-F1
#
_cell.length_a   1.000
_cell.length_b   1.000
_cell.length_c   1.000
_cell.angle_alpha   90.00
_cell.angle_beta   90.00
_cell.angle_gamma   90.00
#
_symmetry.space_group_name_H-M   'P 1'
#
loop_
_entity.id
_entity.type
_entity.pdbx_description
1 polymer ?
#
loop_
_entity_poly.entity_id
_entity_poly.type
_entity_poly.pdbx_seq_one_letter_code
_entity_poly.pdbx_strand_id
1 'polypeptide(L)'
;MIFDQNYRYIDFYDMIESGLYFVIVGYYFLLFAYFLVMRYRTSRKLYWLFFSILFLCLAAGRCFFIGYYFFIPELRLPNEQVAQALMLWYRLATFCSWLAIACLMGVLGVLLFPPEIEGEPTPKNSRLQKFLTPPIKLLIRITIILIPIIVGVLALTLPDRLFMDPNLVERYDLDIDLITIWGYPVGRFILNFILLPIFIAVIPFLFIYLAIRTFGVLRRSYALNALGFFLYYAGRITQGLFELLGWQHFESTIPPLIILCSLLIIVIANNYEQLR
;
A
#
# COMPACT_ATOMS: atom_id res chain seq x y z
N MET A 1 -12.81 -1.88 33.12
CA MET A 1 -13.11 -3.32 32.96
C MET A 1 -13.25 -3.65 31.46
N ILE A 2 -12.19 -3.50 30.65
CA ILE A 2 -12.21 -3.84 29.19
C ILE A 2 -11.25 -4.99 28.86
N PHE A 3 -10.36 -5.38 29.78
CA PHE A 3 -9.35 -6.43 29.57
C PHE A 3 -9.35 -7.50 30.66
N ASP A 4 -10.47 -7.67 31.36
CA ASP A 4 -10.60 -8.75 32.32
C ASP A 4 -11.22 -9.94 31.58
N GLN A 5 -10.47 -11.05 31.53
CA GLN A 5 -10.75 -12.36 30.89
C GLN A 5 -10.02 -12.63 29.56
N ASN A 6 -9.40 -13.81 29.50
CA ASN A 6 -8.70 -14.45 28.38
C ASN A 6 -9.27 -14.10 27.00
N TYR A 7 -8.37 -13.77 26.05
CA TYR A 7 -8.69 -13.64 24.63
C TYR A 7 -9.34 -14.92 24.10
N ARG A 8 -10.35 -14.79 23.23
CA ARG A 8 -11.12 -15.93 22.69
C ARG A 8 -10.47 -16.56 21.46
N TYR A 9 -9.84 -15.75 20.63
CA TYR A 9 -9.34 -16.15 19.31
C TYR A 9 -7.87 -15.79 19.06
N ILE A 10 -7.31 -14.81 19.76
CA ILE A 10 -5.89 -14.46 19.66
C ILE A 10 -5.01 -15.56 20.27
N ASP A 11 -4.20 -16.20 19.44
CA ASP A 11 -3.12 -17.10 19.88
C ASP A 11 -1.78 -16.34 20.04
N PHE A 12 -0.76 -17.02 20.59
CA PHE A 12 0.59 -16.51 20.72
C PHE A 12 1.18 -16.01 19.38
N TYR A 13 0.94 -16.75 18.29
CA TYR A 13 1.42 -16.36 16.97
C TYR A 13 0.73 -15.10 16.42
N ASP A 14 -0.55 -14.91 16.74
CA ASP A 14 -1.30 -13.69 16.41
C ASP A 14 -0.76 -12.46 17.18
N MET A 15 -0.32 -12.67 18.43
CA MET A 15 0.36 -11.62 19.21
C MET A 15 1.70 -11.23 18.60
N ILE A 16 2.48 -12.21 18.11
CA ILE A 16 3.74 -11.93 17.40
C ILE A 16 3.45 -11.16 16.11
N GLU A 17 2.51 -11.63 15.30
CA GLU A 17 2.18 -11.01 14.01
C GLU A 17 1.70 -9.57 14.21
N SER A 18 0.75 -9.36 15.12
CA SER A 18 0.25 -8.02 15.45
C SER A 18 1.35 -7.11 15.98
N GLY A 19 2.24 -7.62 16.85
CA GLY A 19 3.41 -6.90 17.35
C GLY A 19 4.34 -6.45 16.23
N LEU A 20 4.68 -7.35 15.29
CA LEU A 20 5.51 -7.00 14.12
C LEU A 20 4.82 -5.97 13.22
N TYR A 21 3.50 -6.05 13.04
CA TYR A 21 2.76 -5.03 12.28
C TYR A 21 2.70 -3.68 12.99
N PHE A 22 2.63 -3.63 14.32
CA PHE A 22 2.75 -2.36 15.05
C PHE A 22 4.13 -1.73 14.85
N VAL A 23 5.20 -2.54 14.84
CA VAL A 23 6.55 -2.05 14.49
C VAL A 23 6.55 -1.49 13.07
N ILE A 24 5.95 -2.18 12.09
CA ILE A 24 5.81 -1.70 10.70
C ILE A 24 5.07 -0.36 10.64
N VAL A 25 3.96 -0.20 11.38
CA VAL A 25 3.23 1.08 11.46
C VAL A 25 4.14 2.19 11.99
N GLY A 26 4.91 1.91 13.05
CA GLY A 26 5.90 2.84 13.59
C GLY A 26 6.92 3.29 12.53
N TYR A 27 7.45 2.34 11.75
CA TYR A 27 8.37 2.64 10.65
C TYR A 27 7.72 3.47 9.54
N TYR A 28 6.49 3.17 9.15
CA TYR A 28 5.75 4.00 8.19
C TYR A 28 5.59 5.44 8.70
N PHE A 29 5.23 5.61 9.96
CA PHE A 29 5.07 6.95 10.54
C PHE A 29 6.40 7.71 10.61
N LEU A 30 7.50 7.04 10.96
CA LEU A 30 8.85 7.62 10.92
C LEU A 30 9.24 8.06 9.51
N LEU A 31 8.97 7.23 8.49
CA LEU A 31 9.21 7.58 7.09
C LEU A 31 8.35 8.76 6.64
N PHE A 32 7.07 8.78 7.00
CA PHE A 32 6.17 9.91 6.78
C PHE A 32 6.78 11.22 7.33
N ALA A 33 7.19 11.21 8.61
CA ALA A 33 7.77 12.37 9.27
C ALA A 33 9.10 12.80 8.64
N TYR A 34 9.97 11.84 8.31
CA TYR A 34 11.23 12.09 7.61
C TYR A 34 11.01 12.79 6.26
N PHE A 35 10.15 12.24 5.39
CA PHE A 35 9.90 12.83 4.09
C PHE A 35 9.17 14.17 4.18
N LEU A 36 8.27 14.35 5.16
CA LEU A 36 7.56 15.62 5.34
C LEU A 36 8.51 16.72 5.84
N VAL A 37 9.16 16.47 6.99
CA VAL A 37 9.87 17.49 7.76
C VAL A 37 11.27 17.73 7.23
N MET A 38 12.00 16.67 6.84
CA MET A 38 13.38 16.81 6.38
C MET A 38 13.47 17.07 4.88
N ARG A 39 12.71 16.33 4.06
CA ARG A 39 12.83 16.39 2.59
C ARG A 39 11.92 17.42 1.96
N TYR A 40 10.61 17.33 2.19
CA TYR A 40 9.64 18.21 1.53
C TYR A 40 9.74 19.65 2.03
N ARG A 41 9.82 19.87 3.35
CA ARG A 41 9.98 21.23 3.91
C ARG A 41 11.18 21.97 3.30
N THR A 42 12.31 21.28 3.13
CA THR A 42 13.57 21.84 2.64
C THR A 42 13.56 22.04 1.13
N SER A 43 13.18 21.02 0.35
CA SER A 43 13.30 21.05 -1.11
C SER A 43 12.05 21.54 -1.84
N ARG A 44 10.89 21.56 -1.16
CA ARG A 44 9.56 21.89 -1.71
C ARG A 44 9.15 21.10 -2.96
N LYS A 45 9.86 20.02 -3.30
CA LYS A 45 9.54 19.19 -4.48
C LYS A 45 8.31 18.32 -4.20
N LEU A 46 7.33 18.36 -5.09
CA LEU A 46 6.02 17.69 -4.92
C LEU A 46 6.12 16.17 -4.73
N TYR A 47 7.08 15.49 -5.36
CA TYR A 47 7.20 14.04 -5.20
C TYR A 47 7.54 13.62 -3.76
N TRP A 48 8.25 14.45 -3.00
CA TRP A 48 8.50 14.17 -1.58
C TRP A 48 7.24 14.28 -0.72
N LEU A 49 6.34 15.20 -1.07
CA LEU A 49 5.04 15.30 -0.42
C LEU A 49 4.21 14.04 -0.70
N PHE A 50 4.17 13.58 -1.96
CA PHE A 50 3.49 12.32 -2.30
C PHE A 50 4.10 11.13 -1.57
N PHE A 51 5.43 11.04 -1.46
CA PHE A 51 6.09 10.00 -0.66
C PHE A 51 5.72 10.05 0.82
N SER A 52 5.65 11.25 1.40
CA SER A 52 5.25 11.42 2.79
C SER A 52 3.81 10.92 2.99
N ILE A 53 2.85 11.43 2.22
CA ILE A 53 1.43 11.04 2.33
C ILE A 53 1.25 9.54 2.05
N LEU A 54 2.00 8.96 1.11
CA LEU A 54 2.02 7.52 0.86
C LEU A 54 2.28 6.73 2.14
N PHE A 55 3.32 7.07 2.91
CA PHE A 55 3.64 6.34 4.13
C PHE A 55 2.60 6.56 5.23
N LEU A 56 1.99 7.75 5.29
CA LEU A 56 0.87 8.00 6.20
C LEU A 56 -0.33 7.12 5.86
N CYS A 57 -0.68 7.02 4.59
CA CYS A 57 -1.77 6.17 4.11
C CYS A 57 -1.48 4.68 4.36
N LEU A 58 -0.25 4.21 4.16
CA LEU A 58 0.15 2.83 4.50
C LEU A 58 0.07 2.57 6.01
N ALA A 59 0.48 3.52 6.85
CA ALA A 59 0.34 3.43 8.30
C ALA A 59 -1.13 3.30 8.72
N ALA A 60 -1.98 4.21 8.23
CA ALA A 60 -3.41 4.20 8.52
C ALA A 60 -4.07 2.89 8.05
N GLY A 61 -3.79 2.47 6.80
CA GLY A 61 -4.31 1.21 6.27
C GLY A 61 -3.89 0.00 7.11
N ARG A 62 -2.63 -0.05 7.55
CA ARG A 62 -2.14 -1.13 8.40
C ARG A 62 -2.74 -1.10 9.80
N CYS A 63 -2.99 0.06 10.40
CA CYS A 63 -3.75 0.16 11.66
C CYS A 63 -5.14 -0.45 11.53
N PHE A 64 -5.86 -0.15 10.43
CA PHE A 64 -7.17 -0.74 10.19
C PHE A 64 -7.09 -2.26 9.95
N PHE A 65 -6.07 -2.76 9.25
CA PHE A 65 -5.87 -4.21 9.12
C PHE A 65 -5.57 -4.88 10.47
N ILE A 66 -4.74 -4.26 11.32
CA ILE A 66 -4.47 -4.79 12.66
C ILE A 66 -5.77 -4.89 13.47
N GLY A 67 -6.61 -3.84 13.44
CA GLY A 67 -7.92 -3.89 14.09
C GLY A 67 -8.81 -5.00 13.53
N TYR A 68 -8.91 -5.10 12.20
CA TYR A 68 -9.69 -6.11 11.50
C TYR A 68 -9.28 -7.55 11.85
N TYR A 69 -7.99 -7.86 11.81
CA TYR A 69 -7.51 -9.23 12.02
C TYR A 69 -7.48 -9.64 13.50
N PHE A 70 -7.04 -8.74 14.40
CA PHE A 70 -6.72 -9.13 15.77
C PHE A 70 -7.75 -8.65 16.81
N PHE A 71 -8.28 -7.42 16.67
CA PHE A 71 -9.03 -6.81 17.78
C PHE A 71 -10.55 -6.88 17.61
N ILE A 72 -11.08 -6.72 16.40
CA ILE A 72 -12.53 -6.76 16.18
C ILE A 72 -13.12 -8.16 16.45
N PRO A 73 -12.49 -9.28 16.07
CA PRO A 73 -13.00 -10.62 16.40
C PRO A 73 -13.13 -10.89 17.91
N GLU A 74 -12.38 -10.16 18.75
CA GLU A 74 -12.41 -10.28 20.21
C GLU A 74 -13.56 -9.52 20.87
N LEU A 75 -14.29 -8.69 20.12
CA LEU A 75 -15.41 -7.93 20.65
C LEU A 75 -16.56 -8.86 21.03
N ARG A 76 -17.03 -8.74 22.27
CA ARG A 76 -18.17 -9.50 22.79
C ARG A 76 -19.51 -8.86 22.40
N LEU A 77 -19.72 -8.71 21.09
CA LEU A 77 -20.94 -8.17 20.50
C LEU A 77 -21.71 -9.27 19.77
N PRO A 78 -23.00 -9.06 19.43
CA PRO A 78 -23.74 -9.95 18.54
C PRO A 78 -23.02 -10.13 17.19
N ASN A 79 -23.08 -11.35 16.63
CA ASN A 79 -22.37 -11.74 15.41
C ASN A 79 -22.53 -10.74 14.25
N GLU A 80 -23.75 -10.27 14.01
CA GLU A 80 -24.04 -9.28 12.95
C GLU A 80 -23.27 -7.97 13.15
N GLN A 81 -23.16 -7.49 14.39
CA GLN A 81 -22.45 -6.24 14.70
C GLN A 81 -20.94 -6.41 14.56
N VAL A 82 -20.41 -7.57 14.93
CA VAL A 82 -18.99 -7.92 14.71
C VAL A 82 -18.70 -7.97 13.21
N ALA A 83 -19.55 -8.62 12.42
CA ALA A 83 -19.40 -8.69 10.97
C ALA A 83 -19.43 -7.31 10.30
N GLN A 84 -20.36 -6.44 10.70
CA GLN A 84 -20.42 -5.05 10.20
C GLN A 84 -19.15 -4.27 10.57
N ALA A 85 -18.67 -4.41 11.81
CA ALA A 85 -17.42 -3.78 12.23
C ALA A 85 -16.22 -4.30 11.42
N LEU A 86 -16.11 -5.62 11.22
CA LEU A 86 -15.07 -6.23 10.39
C LEU A 86 -15.08 -5.64 8.98
N MET A 87 -16.25 -5.58 8.35
CA MET A 87 -16.38 -5.04 7.00
C MET A 87 -16.02 -3.56 6.93
N LEU A 88 -16.43 -2.76 7.91
CA LEU A 88 -16.07 -1.34 7.97
C LEU A 88 -14.54 -1.15 8.05
N TRP A 89 -13.90 -1.87 8.98
CA TRP A 89 -12.44 -1.79 9.16
C TRP A 89 -11.68 -2.28 7.92
N TYR A 90 -12.13 -3.36 7.29
CA TYR A 90 -11.53 -3.86 6.06
C TYR A 90 -11.66 -2.87 4.89
N ARG A 91 -12.83 -2.24 4.73
CA ARG A 91 -13.08 -1.23 3.70
C ARG A 91 -12.19 -0.01 3.90
N LEU A 92 -12.07 0.49 5.14
CA LEU A 92 -11.18 1.60 5.48
C LEU A 92 -9.72 1.25 5.24
N ALA A 93 -9.29 0.04 5.61
CA ALA A 93 -7.94 -0.44 5.35
C ALA A 93 -7.61 -0.48 3.86
N THR A 94 -8.54 -1.01 3.06
CA THR A 94 -8.40 -1.11 1.60
C THR A 94 -8.40 0.27 0.95
N PHE A 95 -9.27 1.17 1.37
CA PHE A 95 -9.30 2.56 0.92
C PHE A 95 -7.97 3.28 1.16
N CYS A 96 -7.46 3.24 2.38
CA CYS A 96 -6.17 3.84 2.71
C CYS A 96 -5.03 3.23 1.88
N SER A 97 -5.07 1.93 1.60
CA SER A 97 -4.10 1.26 0.73
C SER A 97 -4.17 1.79 -0.71
N TRP A 98 -5.37 2.01 -1.25
CA TRP A 98 -5.56 2.60 -2.58
C TRP A 98 -5.16 4.08 -2.64
N LEU A 99 -5.34 4.85 -1.57
CA LEU A 99 -4.80 6.21 -1.47
C LEU A 99 -3.26 6.22 -1.45
N ALA A 100 -2.63 5.23 -0.81
CA ALA A 100 -1.18 5.08 -0.89
C ALA A 100 -0.71 4.80 -2.33
N ILE A 101 -1.44 3.95 -3.07
CA ILE A 101 -1.20 3.70 -4.50
C ILE A 101 -1.41 4.98 -5.32
N ALA A 102 -2.44 5.78 -5.02
CA ALA A 102 -2.66 7.08 -5.68
C ALA A 102 -1.47 8.03 -5.48
N CYS A 103 -0.92 8.09 -4.27
CA CYS A 103 0.28 8.89 -3.99
C CYS A 103 1.49 8.38 -4.77
N LEU A 104 1.63 7.07 -4.89
CA LEU A 104 2.70 6.43 -5.64
C LEU A 104 2.60 6.68 -7.15
N MET A 105 1.36 6.63 -7.68
CA MET A 105 1.03 7.07 -9.03
C MET A 105 1.28 8.57 -9.22
N GLY A 106 1.13 9.38 -8.17
CA GLY A 106 1.55 10.78 -8.14
C GLY A 106 3.04 10.98 -8.27
N VAL A 107 3.85 10.19 -7.54
CA VAL A 107 5.31 10.15 -7.70
C VAL A 107 5.68 9.78 -9.14
N LEU A 108 5.08 8.71 -9.67
CA LEU A 108 5.26 8.27 -11.05
C LEU A 108 4.92 9.39 -12.04
N GLY A 109 3.77 10.05 -11.88
CA GLY A 109 3.33 11.12 -12.77
C GLY A 109 4.20 12.38 -12.71
N VAL A 110 4.83 12.66 -11.57
CA VAL A 110 5.83 13.75 -11.45
C VAL A 110 7.14 13.35 -12.13
N LEU A 111 7.58 12.10 -11.99
CA LEU A 111 8.86 11.63 -12.56
C LEU A 111 8.79 11.42 -14.08
N LEU A 112 7.67 10.90 -14.60
CA LEU A 112 7.47 10.70 -16.05
C LEU A 112 7.25 12.02 -16.80
N PHE A 113 6.55 12.96 -16.18
CA PHE A 113 6.17 14.22 -16.81
C PHE A 113 6.55 15.40 -15.91
N PRO A 114 7.82 15.70 -15.65
CA PRO A 114 8.22 16.75 -14.71
C PRO A 114 7.54 18.10 -15.01
N PRO A 115 7.16 18.88 -13.98
CA PRO A 115 6.60 20.21 -14.19
C PRO A 115 7.62 21.07 -14.94
N GLU A 116 7.17 21.79 -15.97
CA GLU A 116 8.06 22.63 -16.78
C GLU A 116 8.56 23.79 -15.93
N ILE A 117 9.88 23.88 -15.78
CA ILE A 117 10.56 25.02 -15.16
C ILE A 117 10.84 26.01 -16.29
N GLU A 118 10.45 27.27 -16.12
CA GLU A 118 10.77 28.33 -17.08
C GLU A 118 12.29 28.37 -17.33
N GLY A 119 12.71 28.05 -18.56
CA GLY A 119 14.10 28.21 -19.00
C GLY A 119 14.91 26.93 -19.29
N GLU A 120 14.40 25.72 -19.05
CA GLU A 120 15.13 24.50 -19.44
C GLU A 120 14.90 24.13 -20.93
N PRO A 121 15.96 23.90 -21.73
CA PRO A 121 15.80 23.49 -23.11
C PRO A 121 15.19 22.08 -23.15
N THR A 122 13.96 21.97 -23.67
CA THR A 122 13.32 20.68 -23.92
C THR A 122 14.24 19.79 -24.77
N PRO A 123 14.61 18.59 -24.32
CA PRO A 123 15.44 17.70 -25.10
C PRO A 123 14.70 17.31 -26.39
N LYS A 124 15.21 17.78 -27.53
CA LYS A 124 14.85 17.27 -28.86
C LYS A 124 15.29 15.81 -28.92
N ASN A 125 14.37 14.83 -28.87
CA ASN A 125 14.41 13.62 -29.74
C ASN A 125 13.52 12.44 -29.29
N SER A 126 12.21 12.64 -29.13
CA SER A 126 11.30 11.49 -29.28
C SER A 126 10.01 11.88 -29.99
N ARG A 127 9.53 11.04 -30.91
CA ARG A 127 8.24 11.23 -31.61
C ARG A 127 7.07 11.42 -30.61
N LEU A 128 7.18 10.84 -29.41
CA LEU A 128 6.24 10.99 -28.31
C LEU A 128 6.19 12.42 -27.72
N GLN A 129 7.34 13.09 -27.59
CA GLN A 129 7.39 14.48 -27.09
C GLN A 129 6.73 15.49 -28.03
N LYS A 130 6.59 15.20 -29.33
CA LYS A 130 5.87 16.07 -30.27
C LYS A 130 4.35 16.00 -30.10
N PHE A 131 3.80 14.92 -29.54
CA PHE A 131 2.36 14.76 -29.29
C PHE A 131 1.93 15.23 -27.89
N LEU A 132 2.85 15.23 -26.93
CA LEU A 132 2.59 15.59 -25.53
C LEU A 132 2.74 17.09 -25.31
N THR A 133 1.70 17.87 -25.61
CA THR A 133 1.64 19.28 -25.22
C THR A 133 1.56 19.42 -23.69
N PRO A 134 2.02 20.55 -23.11
CA PRO A 134 1.96 20.80 -21.67
C PRO A 134 0.59 20.50 -21.00
N PRO A 135 -0.57 20.91 -21.56
CA PRO A 135 -1.87 20.58 -20.97
C PRO A 135 -2.17 19.07 -21.00
N ILE A 136 -1.73 18.34 -22.03
CA ILE A 136 -1.93 16.88 -22.13
C ILE A 136 -1.10 16.16 -21.07
N LYS A 137 0.15 16.58 -20.82
CA LYS A 137 0.99 16.02 -19.75
C LYS A 137 0.33 16.18 -18.38
N LEU A 138 -0.22 17.37 -18.11
CA LEU A 138 -0.95 17.65 -16.87
C LEU A 138 -2.19 16.76 -16.73
N LEU A 139 -2.99 16.64 -17.79
CA LEU A 139 -4.19 15.81 -17.82
C LEU A 139 -3.86 14.33 -17.55
N ILE A 140 -2.81 13.80 -18.18
CA ILE A 140 -2.35 12.43 -17.95
C ILE A 140 -1.94 12.24 -16.49
N ARG A 141 -1.17 13.18 -15.91
CA ARG A 141 -0.76 13.10 -14.50
C ARG A 141 -1.97 13.06 -13.56
N ILE A 142 -2.95 13.94 -13.76
CA ILE A 142 -4.17 13.98 -12.95
C ILE A 142 -4.93 12.66 -13.09
N THR A 143 -5.08 12.15 -14.32
CA THR A 143 -5.80 10.92 -14.60
C THR A 143 -5.15 9.71 -13.91
N ILE A 144 -3.82 9.59 -13.99
CA ILE A 144 -3.07 8.51 -13.34
C ILE A 144 -3.23 8.51 -11.81
N ILE A 145 -3.34 9.68 -11.18
CA ILE A 145 -3.59 9.81 -9.73
C ILE A 145 -5.06 9.53 -9.39
N LEU A 146 -5.99 10.00 -10.22
CA LEU A 146 -7.42 9.95 -9.95
C LEU A 146 -7.96 8.52 -10.04
N ILE A 147 -7.46 7.69 -10.95
CA ILE A 147 -7.95 6.32 -11.12
C ILE A 147 -7.85 5.49 -9.82
N PRO A 148 -6.67 5.38 -9.15
CA PRO A 148 -6.57 4.69 -7.86
C PRO A 148 -7.49 5.27 -6.77
N ILE A 149 -7.73 6.58 -6.77
CA ILE A 149 -8.64 7.22 -5.80
C ILE A 149 -10.08 6.73 -6.04
N ILE A 150 -10.52 6.72 -7.30
CA ILE A 150 -11.85 6.20 -7.68
C ILE A 150 -11.98 4.74 -7.25
N VAL A 151 -10.96 3.92 -7.52
CA VAL A 151 -10.93 2.50 -7.09
C VAL A 151 -11.02 2.38 -5.56
N GLY A 152 -10.32 3.23 -4.81
CA GLY A 152 -10.44 3.29 -3.35
C GLY A 152 -11.85 3.64 -2.89
N VAL A 153 -12.50 4.65 -3.49
CA VAL A 153 -13.88 5.03 -3.16
C VAL A 153 -14.86 3.91 -3.49
N LEU A 154 -14.66 3.20 -4.60
CA LEU A 154 -15.42 1.99 -4.92
C LEU A 154 -15.23 0.92 -3.84
N ALA A 155 -14.00 0.68 -3.37
CA ALA A 155 -13.74 -0.28 -2.30
C ALA A 155 -14.46 0.07 -0.96
N LEU A 156 -14.72 1.35 -0.68
CA LEU A 156 -15.53 1.77 0.47
C LEU A 156 -17.03 1.46 0.30
N THR A 157 -17.53 1.60 -0.92
CA THR A 157 -18.97 1.66 -1.22
C THR A 157 -19.55 0.37 -1.78
N LEU A 158 -18.70 -0.58 -2.21
CA LEU A 158 -19.14 -1.88 -2.70
C LEU A 158 -20.02 -2.61 -1.66
N PRO A 159 -21.06 -3.35 -2.10
CA PRO A 159 -21.92 -4.11 -1.21
C PRO A 159 -21.20 -5.33 -0.62
N ASP A 160 -21.62 -5.77 0.57
CA ASP A 160 -21.02 -6.91 1.26
C ASP A 160 -21.07 -8.20 0.44
N ARG A 161 -22.12 -8.41 -0.36
CA ARG A 161 -22.26 -9.56 -1.28
C ARG A 161 -21.10 -9.73 -2.26
N LEU A 162 -20.40 -8.65 -2.62
CA LEU A 162 -19.26 -8.66 -3.54
C LEU A 162 -17.90 -8.67 -2.82
N PHE A 163 -17.88 -8.30 -1.55
CA PHE A 163 -16.67 -7.89 -0.86
C PHE A 163 -16.41 -8.57 0.48
N MET A 164 -17.39 -9.28 1.05
CA MET A 164 -17.25 -10.02 2.31
C MET A 164 -16.59 -11.38 2.06
N ASP A 165 -15.74 -11.80 2.99
CA ASP A 165 -15.05 -13.09 2.96
C ASP A 165 -16.03 -14.26 3.23
N PRO A 166 -16.00 -15.36 2.46
CA PRO A 166 -16.81 -16.54 2.76
C PRO A 166 -16.57 -17.09 4.16
N ASN A 167 -15.32 -17.04 4.64
CA ASN A 167 -14.97 -17.52 5.97
C ASN A 167 -15.65 -16.71 7.09
N LEU A 168 -15.97 -15.44 6.84
CA LEU A 168 -16.70 -14.60 7.79
C LEU A 168 -18.18 -14.95 7.82
N VAL A 169 -18.77 -15.25 6.65
CA VAL A 169 -20.17 -15.66 6.54
C VAL A 169 -20.39 -16.96 7.30
N GLU A 170 -19.50 -17.94 7.12
CA GLU A 170 -19.55 -19.21 7.84
C GLU A 170 -19.28 -19.04 9.35
N ARG A 171 -18.25 -18.28 9.73
CA ARG A 171 -17.86 -18.12 11.13
C ARG A 171 -18.90 -17.39 11.98
N TYR A 172 -19.64 -16.46 11.40
CA TYR A 172 -20.60 -15.61 12.13
C TYR A 172 -22.07 -15.96 11.82
N ASP A 173 -22.32 -17.00 11.02
CA ASP A 173 -23.67 -17.48 10.64
C ASP A 173 -24.53 -16.36 10.02
N LEU A 174 -24.01 -15.72 8.97
CA LEU A 174 -24.64 -14.57 8.32
C LEU A 174 -25.53 -15.02 7.16
N ASP A 175 -26.77 -14.53 7.11
CA ASP A 175 -27.70 -14.77 5.99
C ASP A 175 -27.42 -13.85 4.80
N ILE A 176 -26.30 -14.10 4.10
CA ILE A 176 -25.87 -13.29 2.94
C ILE A 176 -25.42 -14.18 1.79
N ASP A 177 -26.13 -14.09 0.67
CA ASP A 177 -25.69 -14.70 -0.59
C ASP A 177 -24.50 -13.96 -1.20
N LEU A 178 -23.33 -14.58 -1.15
CA LEU A 178 -22.09 -14.07 -1.74
C LEU A 178 -22.02 -14.38 -3.24
N ILE A 179 -21.61 -13.39 -4.03
CA ILE A 179 -21.25 -13.61 -5.44
C ILE A 179 -19.75 -13.88 -5.48
N THR A 180 -19.40 -15.12 -5.85
CA THR A 180 -18.01 -15.59 -5.85
C THR A 180 -17.56 -16.09 -7.23
N ILE A 181 -16.26 -15.98 -7.50
CA ILE A 181 -15.56 -16.64 -8.60
C ILE A 181 -14.56 -17.59 -7.94
N TRP A 182 -14.70 -18.90 -8.20
CA TRP A 182 -13.88 -19.95 -7.58
C TRP A 182 -13.84 -19.88 -6.04
N GLY A 183 -14.98 -19.54 -5.42
CA GLY A 183 -15.07 -19.40 -3.97
C GLY A 183 -14.47 -18.10 -3.42
N TYR A 184 -13.94 -17.20 -4.26
CA TYR A 184 -13.44 -15.89 -3.83
C TYR A 184 -14.42 -14.76 -4.21
N PRO A 185 -14.69 -13.77 -3.33
CA PRO A 185 -15.64 -12.69 -3.61
C PRO A 185 -15.23 -11.88 -4.85
N VAL A 186 -16.16 -11.64 -5.78
CA VAL A 186 -15.83 -11.02 -7.09
C VAL A 186 -15.21 -9.63 -6.94
N GLY A 187 -15.72 -8.81 -6.03
CA GLY A 187 -15.18 -7.47 -5.79
C GLY A 187 -13.75 -7.52 -5.26
N ARG A 188 -13.47 -8.40 -4.28
CA ARG A 188 -12.10 -8.63 -3.80
C ARG A 188 -11.21 -9.20 -4.91
N PHE A 189 -11.75 -10.07 -5.76
CA PHE A 189 -11.00 -10.68 -6.85
C PHE A 189 -10.45 -9.61 -7.80
N ILE A 190 -11.34 -8.75 -8.29
CA ILE A 190 -10.98 -7.67 -9.22
C ILE A 190 -9.97 -6.71 -8.56
N LEU A 191 -10.21 -6.33 -7.30
CA LEU A 191 -9.33 -5.40 -6.59
C LEU A 191 -7.94 -5.99 -6.34
N ASN A 192 -7.84 -7.19 -5.79
CA ASN A 192 -6.59 -7.76 -5.31
C ASN A 192 -5.79 -8.51 -6.38
N PHE A 193 -6.45 -9.17 -7.34
CA PHE A 193 -5.76 -10.00 -8.35
C PHE A 193 -5.64 -9.33 -9.71
N ILE A 194 -6.46 -8.32 -10.03
CA ILE A 194 -6.39 -7.63 -11.32
C ILE A 194 -5.82 -6.22 -11.13
N LEU A 195 -6.55 -5.36 -10.43
CA LEU A 195 -6.19 -3.94 -10.35
C LEU A 195 -4.91 -3.72 -9.55
N LEU A 196 -4.80 -4.35 -8.38
CA LEU A 196 -3.66 -4.17 -7.49
C LEU A 196 -2.32 -4.50 -8.19
N PRO A 197 -2.11 -5.66 -8.84
CA PRO A 197 -0.88 -5.95 -9.59
C PRO A 197 -0.60 -4.96 -10.72
N ILE A 198 -1.62 -4.51 -11.46
CA ILE A 198 -1.45 -3.55 -12.56
C ILE A 198 -0.86 -2.24 -12.04
N PHE A 199 -1.40 -1.68 -10.96
CA PHE A 199 -0.92 -0.42 -10.40
C PHE A 199 0.42 -0.56 -9.69
N ILE A 200 0.64 -1.69 -9.01
CA ILE A 200 1.82 -1.91 -8.18
C ILE A 200 3.04 -2.32 -8.99
N ALA A 201 2.88 -3.16 -10.01
CA ALA A 201 4.00 -3.69 -10.78
C ALA A 201 4.80 -2.58 -11.47
N VAL A 202 4.17 -1.46 -11.83
CA VAL A 202 4.82 -0.33 -12.51
C VAL A 202 5.97 0.27 -11.68
N ILE A 203 5.94 0.15 -10.36
CA ILE A 203 6.82 0.92 -9.46
C ILE A 203 8.24 0.39 -9.41
N PRO A 204 8.49 -0.91 -9.13
CA PRO A 204 9.86 -1.44 -9.20
C PRO A 204 10.51 -1.19 -10.56
N PHE A 205 9.76 -1.37 -11.66
CA PHE A 205 10.26 -1.13 -13.01
C PHE A 205 10.59 0.34 -13.27
N LEU A 206 9.81 1.28 -12.73
CA LEU A 206 10.13 2.70 -12.81
C LEU A 206 11.47 3.02 -12.11
N PHE A 207 11.65 2.55 -10.88
CA PHE A 207 12.88 2.82 -10.14
C PHE A 207 14.09 2.17 -10.80
N ILE A 208 13.95 0.97 -11.38
CA ILE A 208 14.97 0.35 -12.21
C ILE A 208 15.29 1.23 -13.43
N TYR A 209 14.27 1.71 -14.13
CA TYR A 209 14.45 2.59 -15.28
C TYR A 209 15.23 3.86 -14.92
N LEU A 210 14.86 4.51 -13.81
CA LEU A 210 15.55 5.70 -13.30
C LEU A 210 16.99 5.39 -12.88
N ALA A 211 17.22 4.24 -12.24
CA ALA A 211 18.55 3.80 -11.87
C ALA A 211 19.45 3.60 -13.11
N ILE A 212 18.92 3.06 -14.21
CA ILE A 212 19.66 2.87 -15.46
C ILE A 212 19.99 4.22 -16.12
N ARG A 213 19.10 5.20 -16.03
CA ARG A 213 19.25 6.53 -16.66
C ARG A 213 20.08 7.53 -15.87
N THR A 214 20.40 7.24 -14.62
CA THR A 214 21.12 8.15 -13.73
C THR A 214 22.50 7.60 -13.36
N PHE A 215 23.37 8.46 -12.82
CA PHE A 215 24.75 8.12 -12.50
C PHE A 215 25.08 8.41 -11.03
N GLY A 216 26.15 7.77 -10.54
CA GLY A 216 26.68 8.00 -9.21
C GLY A 216 25.74 7.57 -8.08
N VAL A 217 25.62 8.44 -7.07
CA VAL A 217 24.86 8.17 -5.83
C VAL A 217 23.37 8.04 -6.09
N LEU A 218 22.82 8.81 -7.05
CA LEU A 218 21.40 8.73 -7.45
C LEU A 218 21.03 7.37 -8.02
N ARG A 219 21.91 6.76 -8.84
CA ARG A 219 21.69 5.40 -9.37
C ARG A 219 21.57 4.37 -8.26
N ARG A 220 22.43 4.47 -7.23
CA ARG A 220 22.39 3.57 -6.07
C ARG A 220 21.11 3.76 -5.25
N SER A 221 20.70 5.01 -5.00
CA SER A 221 19.43 5.31 -4.33
C SER A 221 18.24 4.73 -5.09
N TYR A 222 18.13 4.95 -6.40
CA TYR A 222 17.01 4.41 -7.18
C TYR A 222 17.01 2.89 -7.26
N ALA A 223 18.18 2.25 -7.39
CA ALA A 223 18.28 0.79 -7.38
C ALA A 223 17.85 0.18 -6.03
N LEU A 224 18.25 0.81 -4.92
CA LEU A 224 17.83 0.38 -3.59
C LEU A 224 16.35 0.62 -3.34
N ASN A 225 15.78 1.74 -3.82
CA ASN A 225 14.34 1.97 -3.77
C ASN A 225 13.58 0.91 -4.58
N ALA A 226 14.06 0.53 -5.78
CA ALA A 226 13.47 -0.55 -6.56
C ALA A 226 13.48 -1.88 -5.80
N LEU A 227 14.63 -2.24 -5.20
CA LEU A 227 14.79 -3.45 -4.40
C LEU A 227 13.87 -3.43 -3.17
N GLY A 228 13.80 -2.30 -2.48
CA GLY A 228 12.91 -2.09 -1.35
C GLY A 228 11.45 -2.31 -1.74
N PHE A 229 10.95 -1.65 -2.79
CA PHE A 229 9.58 -1.88 -3.25
C PHE A 229 9.34 -3.32 -3.71
N PHE A 230 10.30 -3.94 -4.40
CA PHE A 230 10.19 -5.35 -4.80
C PHE A 230 10.03 -6.28 -3.59
N LEU A 231 10.87 -6.11 -2.57
CA LEU A 231 10.78 -6.88 -1.32
C LEU A 231 9.48 -6.59 -0.57
N TYR A 232 9.03 -5.34 -0.55
CA TYR A 232 7.75 -4.98 0.05
C TYR A 232 6.59 -5.78 -0.56
N TYR A 233 6.55 -5.86 -1.89
CA TYR A 233 5.52 -6.63 -2.61
C TYR A 233 5.71 -8.13 -2.46
N ALA A 234 6.95 -8.62 -2.47
CA ALA A 234 7.24 -10.02 -2.19
C ALA A 234 6.69 -10.41 -0.81
N GLY A 235 6.92 -9.58 0.22
CA GLY A 235 6.35 -9.77 1.56
C GLY A 235 4.82 -9.88 1.54
N ARG A 236 4.14 -8.97 0.82
CA ARG A 236 2.66 -9.01 0.71
C ARG A 236 2.14 -10.24 -0.02
N ILE A 237 2.83 -10.69 -1.08
CA ILE A 237 2.47 -11.91 -1.81
C ILE A 237 2.71 -13.15 -0.93
N THR A 238 3.84 -13.20 -0.21
CA THR A 238 4.14 -14.31 0.69
C THR A 238 3.13 -14.43 1.83
N GLN A 239 2.55 -13.31 2.29
CA GLN A 239 1.47 -13.32 3.27
C GLN A 239 0.27 -14.12 2.73
N GLY A 240 -0.26 -13.76 1.56
CA GLY A 240 -1.39 -14.48 0.95
C GLY A 240 -1.05 -15.92 0.56
N LEU A 241 0.21 -16.21 0.21
CA LEU A 241 0.65 -17.57 -0.09
C LEU A 241 0.65 -18.47 1.17
N PHE A 242 1.13 -17.96 2.30
CA PHE A 242 1.16 -18.74 3.55
C PHE A 242 -0.23 -18.93 4.15
N GLU A 243 -1.12 -17.93 4.00
CA GLU A 243 -2.55 -18.05 4.33
C GLU A 243 -3.20 -19.20 3.55
N LEU A 244 -2.95 -19.30 2.23
CA LEU A 244 -3.44 -20.39 1.39
C LEU A 244 -2.87 -21.76 1.77
N LEU A 245 -1.62 -21.82 2.23
CA LEU A 245 -0.96 -23.07 2.64
C LEU A 245 -1.30 -23.49 4.08
N GLY A 246 -1.98 -22.62 4.85
CA GLY A 246 -2.30 -22.87 6.27
C GLY A 246 -1.07 -22.90 7.18
N TRP A 247 0.04 -22.26 6.79
CA TRP A 247 1.30 -22.27 7.53
C TRP A 247 1.39 -21.10 8.51
N GLN A 248 0.58 -21.14 9.57
CA GLN A 248 0.40 -20.05 10.54
C GLN A 248 1.71 -19.52 11.16
N HIS A 249 2.69 -20.40 11.44
CA HIS A 249 3.98 -19.99 12.01
C HIS A 249 4.81 -19.12 11.05
N PHE A 250 4.76 -19.44 9.76
CA PHE A 250 5.51 -18.72 8.74
C PHE A 250 4.78 -17.46 8.30
N GLU A 251 3.45 -17.51 8.24
CA GLU A 251 2.58 -16.35 7.98
C GLU A 251 2.80 -15.21 8.98
N SER A 252 2.86 -15.56 10.28
CA SER A 252 2.98 -14.57 11.36
C SER A 252 4.35 -13.88 11.42
N THR A 253 5.41 -14.47 10.86
CA THR A 253 6.79 -14.00 11.04
C THR A 253 7.49 -13.57 9.75
N ILE A 254 7.45 -14.38 8.70
CA ILE A 254 8.23 -14.14 7.48
C ILE A 254 7.73 -12.91 6.70
N PRO A 255 6.44 -12.79 6.33
CA PRO A 255 5.93 -11.64 5.60
C PRO A 255 6.19 -10.29 6.30
N PRO A 256 5.90 -10.14 7.61
CA PRO A 256 6.24 -8.90 8.33
C PRO A 256 7.73 -8.59 8.33
N LEU A 257 8.60 -9.58 8.50
CA LEU A 257 10.06 -9.37 8.50
C LEU A 257 10.58 -8.96 7.12
N ILE A 258 10.07 -9.55 6.03
CA ILE A 258 10.40 -9.13 4.66
C ILE A 258 9.96 -7.68 4.45
N ILE A 259 8.75 -7.31 4.91
CA ILE A 259 8.25 -5.94 4.85
C ILE A 259 9.15 -5.00 5.67
N LEU A 260 9.55 -5.35 6.89
CA LEU A 260 10.46 -4.52 7.69
C LEU A 260 11.81 -4.32 6.99
N CYS A 261 12.40 -5.39 6.46
CA CYS A 261 13.63 -5.33 5.66
C CYS A 261 13.48 -4.38 4.47
N SER A 262 12.33 -4.44 3.78
CA SER A 262 12.02 -3.56 2.67
C SER A 262 12.02 -2.07 3.08
N LEU A 263 11.44 -1.74 4.24
CA LEU A 263 11.39 -0.37 4.75
C LEU A 263 12.76 0.13 5.14
N LEU A 264 13.59 -0.71 5.78
CA LEU A 264 14.98 -0.38 6.08
C LEU A 264 15.79 -0.08 4.81
N ILE A 265 15.61 -0.89 3.76
CA ILE A 265 16.28 -0.66 2.47
C ILE A 265 15.82 0.67 1.86
N ILE A 266 14.53 1.01 1.92
CA ILE A 266 14.01 2.31 1.45
C ILE A 266 14.62 3.45 2.26
N VAL A 267 14.74 3.34 3.59
CA VAL A 267 15.42 4.36 4.42
C VAL A 267 16.86 4.55 3.96
N ILE A 268 17.61 3.45 3.81
CA ILE A 268 19.02 3.48 3.39
C ILE A 268 19.14 4.10 2.00
N ALA A 269 18.29 3.71 1.07
CA ALA A 269 18.24 4.24 -0.29
C ALA A 269 18.16 5.77 -0.30
N ASN A 270 17.26 6.31 0.51
CA ASN A 270 17.02 7.74 0.57
C ASN A 270 18.13 8.47 1.35
N ASN A 271 18.75 7.85 2.36
CA ASN A 271 19.89 8.44 3.07
C ASN A 271 21.12 8.65 2.16
N TYR A 272 21.36 7.77 1.17
CA TYR A 272 22.44 7.98 0.20
C TYR A 272 22.31 9.29 -0.56
N GLU A 273 21.10 9.73 -0.89
CA GLU A 273 20.86 11.01 -1.58
C GLU A 273 21.23 12.23 -0.71
N GLN A 274 21.40 12.04 0.60
CA GLN A 274 21.70 13.09 1.59
C GLN A 274 23.20 13.38 1.76
N LEU A 275 24.08 12.48 1.31
CA LEU A 275 25.55 12.63 1.42
C LEU A 275 26.13 13.60 0.36
N ARG A 276 25.35 14.57 -0.09
CA ARG A 276 25.72 15.60 -1.06
C ARG A 276 25.38 16.96 -0.51
#